data_AF-T1B2E3-F1
#
_entry.id   AF-T1B2E3-F1
#
_cell.length_a   1.000
_cell.length_b   1.000
_cell.length_c   1.000
_cell.angle_alpha   90.00
_cell.angle_beta   90.00
_cell.angle_gamma   90.00
#
_symmetry.space_group_name_H-M   'P 1'
#
loop_
_entity.id
_entity.type
_entity.pdbx_description
1 polymer ?
#
loop_
_entity_poly.entity_id
_entity_poly.type
_entity_poly.pdbx_seq_one_letter_code
_entity_poly.pdbx_strand_id
1 'polypeptide(L)'
;CHATRALPLLPEIIAFSNNRYYDGKIEALRDRRPSQGWSPTGTVDVRIGFRKSGLDVNEAEAVAIADLIAELIERPEYDSMTFGVISMLGAKQAPRIQELLLDRLGSSVVEDRRIRCGDASNFQGDERDVIVVSLVVGPDESGQLGKIGAMTGKPAERRMNVAASRGANQLWVVHSIQPEDFPSQDPRAELIRHCREPARLDDMSDRLLDKCESEFERRVVRDILARGFRHVRVQWVVGNYRIDIVVEGPEGRRL
;
A
#
# COMPACT_ATOMS: atom_id res chain seq x y z
N CYS A 1 24.01 0.75 -19.60
CA CYS A 1 22.71 0.06 -19.46
C CYS A 1 22.35 -0.03 -17.99
N HIS A 2 21.52 0.89 -17.48
CA HIS A 2 20.96 0.73 -16.13
C HIS A 2 19.68 -0.09 -16.27
N ALA A 3 19.69 -1.32 -15.75
CA ALA A 3 18.49 -2.14 -15.70
C ALA A 3 17.50 -1.46 -14.75
N THR A 4 16.41 -0.95 -15.29
CA THR A 4 15.26 -0.47 -14.50
C THR A 4 14.74 -1.64 -13.69
N ARG A 5 14.66 -1.48 -12.36
CA ARG A 5 14.13 -2.53 -11.49
C ARG A 5 12.61 -2.50 -11.63
N ALA A 6 12.01 -3.62 -12.00
CA ALA A 6 10.59 -3.74 -12.21
C ALA A 6 9.98 -4.70 -11.17
N LEU A 7 8.82 -4.36 -10.61
CA LEU A 7 8.16 -5.13 -9.54
C LEU A 7 6.70 -5.47 -9.90
N PRO A 8 6.19 -6.67 -9.56
CA PRO A 8 4.84 -7.13 -9.90
C PRO A 8 3.75 -6.55 -8.98
N LEU A 9 3.86 -5.26 -8.62
CA LEU A 9 2.96 -4.54 -7.72
C LEU A 9 2.11 -3.54 -8.52
N LEU A 10 0.93 -3.20 -8.01
CA LEU A 10 0.13 -2.11 -8.58
C LEU A 10 0.87 -0.76 -8.41
N PRO A 11 0.72 0.19 -9.36
CA PRO A 11 1.42 1.47 -9.34
C PRO A 11 1.19 2.26 -8.05
N GLU A 12 -0.04 2.22 -7.53
CA GLU A 12 -0.45 2.91 -6.31
C GLU A 12 0.27 2.36 -5.08
N ILE A 13 0.63 1.07 -5.06
CA ILE A 13 1.34 0.45 -3.94
C ILE A 13 2.83 0.81 -4.02
N ILE A 14 3.46 0.60 -5.17
CA ILE A 14 4.88 0.85 -5.34
C ILE A 14 5.23 2.34 -5.32
N ALA A 15 4.29 3.24 -5.64
CA ALA A 15 4.51 4.69 -5.69
C ALA A 15 5.11 5.25 -4.40
N PHE A 16 4.67 4.78 -3.21
CA PHE A 16 5.25 5.20 -1.95
C PHE A 16 6.76 4.90 -1.90
N SER A 17 7.12 3.64 -2.10
CA SER A 17 8.51 3.20 -2.03
C SER A 17 9.35 3.80 -3.16
N ASN A 18 8.79 3.89 -4.38
CA ASN A 18 9.47 4.42 -5.55
C ASN A 18 9.88 5.88 -5.36
N ASN A 19 8.95 6.71 -4.88
CA ASN A 19 9.20 8.12 -4.64
C ASN A 19 10.18 8.34 -3.48
N ARG A 20 10.09 7.53 -2.42
CA ARG A 20 10.88 7.74 -1.20
C ARG A 20 12.29 7.13 -1.25
N TYR A 21 12.46 6.00 -1.92
CA TYR A 21 13.68 5.19 -1.83
C TYR A 21 14.38 4.94 -3.17
N TYR A 22 13.75 5.27 -4.29
CA TYR A 22 14.25 4.91 -5.62
C TYR A 22 14.22 6.03 -6.65
N ASP A 23 13.96 7.28 -6.23
CA ASP A 23 13.88 8.47 -7.10
C ASP A 23 12.93 8.29 -8.32
N GLY A 24 11.85 7.51 -8.18
CA GLY A 24 10.93 7.24 -9.29
C GLY A 24 11.46 6.26 -10.35
N LYS A 25 12.59 5.58 -10.11
CA LYS A 25 13.27 4.70 -11.08
C LYS A 25 12.78 3.25 -11.08
N ILE A 26 11.74 2.92 -10.29
CA ILE A 26 11.08 1.60 -10.36
C ILE A 26 9.88 1.65 -11.29
N GLU A 27 9.75 0.61 -12.11
CA GLU A 27 8.60 0.39 -12.98
C GLU A 27 7.64 -0.64 -12.35
N ALA A 28 6.34 -0.34 -12.40
CA ALA A 28 5.30 -1.27 -11.98
C ALA A 28 4.98 -2.22 -13.14
N LEU A 29 5.10 -3.53 -12.93
CA LEU A 29 4.77 -4.54 -13.96
C LEU A 29 3.29 -4.93 -13.97
N ARG A 30 2.54 -4.59 -12.92
CA ARG A 30 1.11 -4.87 -12.82
C ARG A 30 0.34 -3.58 -13.04
N ASP A 31 -0.57 -3.57 -14.01
CA ASP A 31 -1.42 -2.43 -14.36
C ASP A 31 -2.92 -2.73 -14.17
N ARG A 32 -3.29 -4.02 -14.07
CA ARG A 32 -4.67 -4.46 -13.86
C ARG A 32 -4.98 -4.74 -12.40
N ARG A 33 -6.04 -4.11 -11.91
CA ARG A 33 -6.64 -4.39 -10.61
C ARG A 33 -7.44 -5.71 -10.67
N PRO A 34 -7.58 -6.44 -9.55
CA PRO A 34 -8.36 -7.69 -9.49
C PRO A 34 -9.81 -7.54 -9.92
N SER A 35 -10.47 -6.43 -9.59
CA SER A 35 -11.87 -6.16 -9.92
C SER A 35 -12.16 -4.66 -10.10
N GLN A 36 -13.32 -4.35 -10.65
CA GLN A 36 -13.79 -2.97 -10.78
C GLN A 36 -14.07 -2.38 -9.40
N GLY A 37 -13.61 -1.15 -9.14
CA GLY A 37 -13.74 -0.51 -7.83
C GLY A 37 -12.75 -1.00 -6.77
N TRP A 38 -11.85 -1.93 -7.11
CA TRP A 38 -10.79 -2.37 -6.21
C TRP A 38 -9.89 -1.20 -5.81
N SER A 39 -9.69 -1.00 -4.51
CA SER A 39 -8.75 -0.02 -3.98
C SER A 39 -7.42 -0.70 -3.66
N PRO A 40 -6.30 -0.34 -4.33
CA PRO A 40 -5.00 -0.94 -4.06
C PRO A 40 -4.42 -0.55 -2.70
N THR A 41 -4.89 0.54 -2.10
CA THR A 41 -4.47 1.01 -0.79
C THR A 41 -5.66 1.36 0.09
N GLY A 42 -5.48 1.27 1.41
CA GLY A 42 -6.49 1.67 2.38
C GLY A 42 -5.91 1.85 3.78
N THR A 43 -6.66 2.50 4.66
CA THR A 43 -6.28 2.69 6.06
C THR A 43 -7.42 2.37 7.02
N VAL A 44 -7.08 1.86 8.19
CA VAL A 44 -8.02 1.70 9.32
C VAL A 44 -7.50 2.52 10.50
N ASP A 45 -8.29 3.49 10.93
CA ASP A 45 -8.02 4.37 12.07
C ASP A 45 -8.61 3.79 13.36
N VAL A 46 -7.76 3.28 14.25
CA VAL A 46 -8.14 2.62 15.51
C VAL A 46 -7.94 3.58 16.68
N ARG A 47 -8.80 4.61 16.76
CA ARG A 47 -8.68 5.72 17.73
C ARG A 47 -8.67 5.32 19.21
N ILE A 48 -9.09 4.10 19.54
CA ILE A 48 -9.15 3.55 20.92
C ILE A 48 -7.90 2.71 21.23
N GLY A 49 -6.97 2.54 20.28
CA GLY A 49 -5.81 1.69 20.45
C GLY A 49 -4.78 2.28 21.40
N PHE A 50 -4.56 1.61 22.52
CA PHE A 50 -3.46 1.89 23.44
C PHE A 50 -2.45 0.75 23.43
N ARG A 51 -1.19 1.10 23.68
CA ARG A 51 -0.13 0.13 23.90
C ARG A 51 -0.12 -0.25 25.36
N LYS A 52 -0.44 -1.51 25.66
CA LYS A 52 -0.37 -2.01 27.02
C LYS A 52 1.09 -2.00 27.50
N SER A 53 1.34 -1.32 28.62
CA SER A 53 2.69 -1.17 29.18
C SER A 53 3.31 -2.55 29.44
N GLY A 54 4.56 -2.76 29.00
CA GLY A 54 5.31 -4.00 29.20
C GLY A 54 4.97 -5.17 28.25
N LEU A 55 3.91 -5.07 27.43
CA LEU A 55 3.51 -6.14 26.52
C LEU A 55 3.91 -5.92 25.06
N ASP A 56 4.34 -4.72 24.68
CA ASP A 56 4.76 -4.41 23.31
C ASP A 56 3.65 -4.68 22.26
N VAL A 57 2.38 -4.69 22.68
CA VAL A 57 1.20 -4.98 21.85
C VAL A 57 0.23 -3.80 21.90
N ASN A 58 -0.31 -3.42 20.74
CA ASN A 58 -1.50 -2.60 20.60
C ASN A 58 -2.67 -3.54 20.26
N GLU A 59 -3.44 -3.89 21.29
CA GLU A 59 -4.48 -4.91 21.19
C GLU A 59 -5.62 -4.49 20.27
N ALA A 60 -5.97 -3.20 20.26
CA ALA A 60 -7.03 -2.70 19.40
C ALA A 60 -6.65 -2.78 17.92
N GLU A 61 -5.40 -2.44 17.56
CA GLU A 61 -4.90 -2.68 16.20
C GLU A 61 -4.93 -4.17 15.86
N ALA A 62 -4.53 -5.04 16.80
CA ALA A 62 -4.48 -6.47 16.56
C ALA A 62 -5.87 -7.06 16.26
N VAL A 63 -6.87 -6.68 17.06
CA VAL A 63 -8.27 -7.05 16.86
C VAL A 63 -8.80 -6.50 15.53
N ALA A 64 -8.58 -5.22 15.25
CA ALA A 64 -9.03 -4.57 14.02
C ALA A 64 -8.42 -5.21 12.77
N ILE A 65 -7.15 -5.63 12.81
CA ILE A 65 -6.50 -6.34 11.71
C ILE A 65 -7.13 -7.71 11.48
N ALA A 66 -7.37 -8.45 12.58
CA ALA A 66 -8.00 -9.76 12.46
C ALA A 66 -9.47 -9.66 11.99
N ASP A 67 -10.20 -8.60 12.37
CA ASP A 67 -11.56 -8.32 11.88
C ASP A 67 -11.54 -7.95 10.41
N LEU A 68 -10.64 -7.04 10.01
CA LEU A 68 -10.45 -6.65 8.61
C LEU A 68 -10.19 -7.87 7.73
N ILE A 69 -9.22 -8.72 8.09
CA ILE A 69 -8.88 -9.90 7.29
C ILE A 69 -10.06 -10.87 7.21
N ALA A 70 -10.79 -11.09 8.32
CA ALA A 70 -11.98 -11.93 8.32
C ALA A 70 -13.04 -11.40 7.34
N GLU A 71 -13.32 -10.10 7.39
CA GLU A 71 -14.26 -9.44 6.48
C GLU A 71 -13.81 -9.54 5.01
N LEU A 72 -12.51 -9.36 4.74
CA LEU A 72 -11.99 -9.45 3.38
C LEU A 72 -12.11 -10.86 2.82
N ILE A 73 -11.84 -11.91 3.61
CA ILE A 73 -11.91 -13.31 3.15
C ILE A 73 -13.33 -13.73 2.75
N GLU A 74 -14.36 -13.16 3.37
CA GLU A 74 -15.76 -13.45 3.03
C GLU A 74 -16.20 -12.86 1.68
N ARG A 75 -15.42 -11.93 1.13
CA ARG A 75 -15.75 -11.23 -0.12
C ARG A 75 -15.29 -12.04 -1.34
N PRO A 76 -16.15 -12.27 -2.35
CA PRO A 76 -15.79 -13.05 -3.53
C PRO A 76 -14.58 -12.51 -4.30
N GLU A 77 -14.35 -11.19 -4.28
CA GLU A 77 -13.20 -10.59 -4.97
C GLU A 77 -11.85 -10.98 -4.36
N TYR A 78 -11.84 -11.51 -3.14
CA TYR A 78 -10.65 -11.97 -2.41
C TYR A 78 -10.50 -13.49 -2.47
N ASP A 79 -11.28 -14.18 -3.31
CA ASP A 79 -11.20 -15.63 -3.37
C ASP A 79 -9.79 -16.11 -3.76
N SER A 80 -9.32 -17.16 -3.06
CA SER A 80 -7.96 -17.69 -3.14
C SER A 80 -6.81 -16.69 -2.89
N MET A 81 -7.08 -15.45 -2.48
CA MET A 81 -6.03 -14.48 -2.17
C MET A 81 -5.27 -14.83 -0.91
N THR A 82 -3.98 -14.51 -0.93
CA THR A 82 -3.07 -14.71 0.20
C THR A 82 -2.91 -13.45 1.04
N PHE A 83 -2.75 -13.61 2.35
CA PHE A 83 -2.68 -12.49 3.29
C PHE A 83 -1.36 -12.48 4.08
N GLY A 84 -0.83 -11.28 4.33
CA GLY A 84 0.30 -11.10 5.23
C GLY A 84 0.10 -9.90 6.13
N VAL A 85 0.53 -10.04 7.38
CA VAL A 85 0.53 -8.95 8.36
C VAL A 85 1.97 -8.63 8.75
N ILE A 86 2.34 -7.36 8.58
CA ILE A 86 3.66 -6.86 8.92
C ILE A 86 3.54 -5.92 10.12
N SER A 87 4.12 -6.31 11.26
CA SER A 87 4.25 -5.41 12.40
C SER A 87 5.52 -4.56 12.29
N MET A 88 5.37 -3.25 12.43
CA MET A 88 6.49 -2.32 12.38
C MET A 88 7.27 -2.24 13.69
N LEU A 89 6.59 -2.45 14.81
CA LEU A 89 7.12 -2.37 16.17
C LEU A 89 6.53 -3.48 17.03
N GLY A 90 7.12 -3.72 18.20
CA GLY A 90 6.60 -4.66 19.18
C GLY A 90 6.70 -6.12 18.75
N ALA A 91 7.69 -6.84 19.28
CA ALA A 91 7.97 -8.22 18.89
C ALA A 91 6.80 -9.20 19.13
N LYS A 92 5.86 -8.82 20.00
CA LYS A 92 4.69 -9.63 20.35
C LYS A 92 3.43 -9.28 19.53
N GLN A 93 3.42 -8.19 18.77
CA GLN A 93 2.25 -7.76 18.00
C GLN A 93 1.89 -8.80 16.92
N ALA A 94 2.85 -9.19 16.08
CA ALA A 94 2.59 -10.16 15.01
C ALA A 94 2.15 -11.54 15.55
N PRO A 95 2.79 -12.12 16.58
CA PRO A 95 2.29 -13.32 17.24
C PRO A 95 0.87 -13.17 17.78
N ARG A 96 0.54 -12.02 18.40
CA ARG A 96 -0.81 -11.77 18.92
C ARG A 96 -1.86 -11.72 17.81
N ILE A 97 -1.54 -11.08 16.69
CA ILE A 97 -2.44 -11.04 15.53
C ILE A 97 -2.63 -12.45 14.94
N GLN A 98 -1.56 -13.24 14.86
CA GLN A 98 -1.63 -14.63 14.39
C GLN A 98 -2.57 -15.49 15.26
N GLU A 99 -2.49 -15.33 16.58
CA GLU A 99 -3.38 -16.01 17.54
C GLU A 99 -4.84 -15.62 17.30
N LEU A 100 -5.14 -14.32 17.22
CA LEU A 100 -6.50 -13.81 16.96
C LEU A 100 -7.06 -14.31 15.62
N LEU A 101 -6.23 -14.40 14.58
CA LEU A 101 -6.63 -14.93 13.29
C LEU A 101 -6.92 -16.43 13.34
N LEU A 102 -6.12 -17.20 14.08
CA LEU A 102 -6.36 -18.64 14.29
C LEU A 102 -7.66 -18.87 15.05
N ASP A 103 -7.92 -18.10 16.11
CA ASP A 103 -9.14 -18.20 16.90
C ASP A 103 -10.39 -17.84 16.08
N ARG A 104 -10.28 -16.82 15.22
CA ARG A 104 -11.42 -16.29 14.46
C ARG A 104 -11.72 -17.07 13.19
N LEU A 105 -10.70 -17.53 12.47
CA LEU A 105 -10.86 -18.17 11.15
C LEU A 105 -10.66 -19.69 11.20
N GLY A 106 -10.03 -20.20 12.25
CA GLY A 106 -9.59 -21.59 12.33
C GLY A 106 -8.33 -21.87 11.50
N SER A 107 -7.63 -22.94 11.87
CA SER A 107 -6.36 -23.34 11.24
C SER A 107 -6.50 -23.62 9.74
N SER A 108 -7.60 -24.24 9.31
CA SER A 108 -7.82 -24.59 7.90
C SER A 108 -7.86 -23.36 6.99
N VAL A 109 -8.53 -22.29 7.41
CA VAL A 109 -8.62 -21.06 6.61
C VAL A 109 -7.28 -20.32 6.62
N VAL A 110 -6.61 -20.29 7.78
CA VAL A 110 -5.27 -19.69 7.90
C VAL A 110 -4.26 -20.37 6.97
N GLU A 111 -4.30 -21.70 6.86
CA GLU A 111 -3.44 -22.46 5.97
C GLU A 111 -3.81 -22.27 4.49
N ASP A 112 -5.09 -22.43 4.14
CA ASP A 112 -5.61 -22.27 2.77
C ASP A 112 -5.29 -20.89 2.19
N ARG A 113 -5.54 -19.83 2.98
CA ARG A 113 -5.27 -18.43 2.61
C ARG A 113 -3.82 -18.02 2.86
N ARG A 114 -2.95 -18.96 3.26
CA ARG A 114 -1.50 -18.77 3.53
C ARG A 114 -1.21 -17.54 4.39
N ILE A 115 -2.05 -17.34 5.41
CA ILE A 115 -2.00 -16.15 6.25
C ILE A 115 -0.75 -16.21 7.12
N ARG A 116 0.06 -15.16 7.06
CA ARG A 116 1.31 -15.07 7.82
C ARG A 116 1.40 -13.74 8.55
N CYS A 117 1.78 -13.77 9.82
CA CYS A 117 2.13 -12.58 10.57
C CYS A 117 3.63 -12.56 10.89
N GLY A 118 4.26 -11.39 10.81
CA GLY A 118 5.68 -11.24 11.14
C GLY A 118 6.14 -9.80 11.14
N ASP A 119 7.43 -9.59 11.35
CA ASP A 119 8.08 -8.32 11.10
C ASP A 119 8.53 -8.19 9.63
N ALA A 120 9.05 -7.03 9.26
CA ALA A 120 9.51 -6.78 7.89
C ALA A 120 10.61 -7.76 7.42
N SER A 121 11.42 -8.33 8.31
CA SER A 121 12.46 -9.30 7.93
C SER A 121 11.86 -10.66 7.55
N ASN A 122 10.75 -11.06 8.18
CA ASN A 122 10.03 -12.29 7.85
C ASN A 122 9.44 -12.27 6.43
N PHE A 123 9.21 -11.08 5.87
CA PHE A 123 8.69 -10.86 4.52
C PHE A 123 9.79 -10.46 3.51
N GLN A 124 11.06 -10.71 3.81
CA GLN A 124 12.11 -10.41 2.84
C GLN A 124 12.05 -11.38 1.65
N GLY A 125 11.59 -10.89 0.49
CA GLY A 125 11.42 -11.71 -0.70
C GLY A 125 10.14 -12.56 -0.71
N ASP A 126 9.25 -12.36 0.26
CA ASP A 126 7.97 -13.07 0.37
C ASP A 126 6.82 -12.07 0.22
N GLU A 127 6.05 -12.17 -0.86
CA GLU A 127 4.94 -11.28 -1.19
C GLU A 127 3.58 -11.96 -0.94
N ARG A 128 2.54 -11.15 -0.73
CA ARG A 128 1.15 -11.62 -0.58
C ARG A 128 0.25 -10.79 -1.47
N ASP A 129 -0.92 -11.31 -1.81
CA ASP A 129 -1.92 -10.54 -2.55
C ASP A 129 -2.35 -9.32 -1.74
N VAL A 130 -2.61 -9.52 -0.45
CA VAL A 130 -3.00 -8.48 0.50
C VAL A 130 -1.97 -8.40 1.63
N ILE A 131 -1.40 -7.21 1.85
CA ILE A 131 -0.58 -6.91 3.03
C ILE A 131 -1.30 -5.93 3.93
N VAL A 132 -1.28 -6.20 5.23
CA VAL A 132 -1.73 -5.29 6.28
C VAL A 132 -0.53 -4.90 7.15
N VAL A 133 -0.28 -3.60 7.27
CA VAL A 133 0.82 -3.05 8.09
C VAL A 133 0.26 -2.53 9.40
N SER A 134 0.72 -3.07 10.53
CA SER A 134 0.42 -2.58 11.88
C SER A 134 1.52 -1.65 12.35
N LEU A 135 1.17 -0.41 12.72
CA LEU A 135 2.15 0.57 13.18
C LEU A 135 2.50 0.41 14.67
N VAL A 136 1.56 -0.06 15.49
CA VAL A 136 1.71 -0.31 16.95
C VAL A 136 2.06 0.94 17.75
N VAL A 137 2.11 2.11 17.12
CA VAL A 137 2.27 3.40 17.78
C VAL A 137 0.90 3.81 18.31
N GLY A 138 0.82 4.12 19.60
CA GLY A 138 -0.43 4.47 20.26
C GLY A 138 -0.15 5.12 21.62
N PRO A 139 -1.16 5.78 22.21
CA PRO A 139 -1.12 6.19 23.61
C PRO A 139 -0.92 5.00 24.55
N ASP A 140 -0.54 5.27 25.80
CA ASP A 140 -0.54 4.25 26.86
C ASP A 140 -1.96 3.97 27.39
N GLU A 141 -2.06 3.06 28.38
CA GLU A 141 -3.35 2.67 29.01
C GLU A 141 -4.11 3.85 29.66
N SER A 142 -3.43 4.96 29.96
CA SER A 142 -4.04 6.18 30.50
C SER A 142 -4.53 7.15 29.41
N GLY A 143 -4.38 6.78 28.14
CA GLY A 143 -4.71 7.61 26.99
C GLY A 143 -3.65 8.68 26.70
N GLN A 144 -2.51 8.66 27.39
CA GLN A 144 -1.44 9.63 27.17
C GLN A 144 -0.54 9.19 26.03
N LEU A 145 -0.40 10.07 25.03
CA LEU A 145 0.57 9.88 23.97
C LEU A 145 1.94 10.39 24.42
N GLY A 146 2.84 9.46 24.74
CA GLY A 146 4.24 9.77 24.95
C GLY A 146 4.92 10.29 23.68
N LYS A 147 6.13 10.84 23.83
CA LYS A 147 6.91 11.33 22.67
C LYS A 147 7.18 10.19 21.69
N ILE A 148 6.64 10.32 20.47
CA ILE A 148 6.91 9.36 19.39
C ILE A 148 8.35 9.56 18.92
N GLY A 149 9.18 8.52 19.08
CA GLY A 149 10.53 8.51 18.54
C GLY A 149 10.50 8.53 17.01
N ALA A 150 11.30 9.39 16.40
CA ALA A 150 11.41 9.46 14.94
C ALA A 150 11.96 8.15 14.37
N MET A 151 11.35 7.67 13.29
CA MET A 151 11.78 6.45 12.62
C MET A 151 12.84 6.80 11.55
N THR A 152 14.11 6.84 11.97
CA THR A 152 15.23 7.29 11.13
C THR A 152 16.30 6.22 10.91
N GLY A 153 17.12 6.43 9.88
CA GLY A 153 18.28 5.61 9.56
C GLY A 153 17.98 4.43 8.64
N LYS A 154 19.04 3.94 7.98
CA LYS A 154 18.95 2.89 6.94
C LYS A 154 18.20 1.62 7.35
N PRO A 155 18.36 1.08 8.59
CA PRO A 155 17.60 -0.10 9.00
C PRO A 155 16.09 0.17 9.10
N ALA A 156 15.70 1.35 9.57
CA ALA A 156 14.31 1.74 9.65
C ALA A 156 13.70 1.97 8.26
N GLU A 157 14.41 2.69 7.40
CA GLU A 157 14.03 2.90 6.00
C GLU A 157 13.85 1.58 5.25
N ARG A 158 14.77 0.63 5.42
CA ARG A 158 14.66 -0.70 4.82
C ARG A 158 13.42 -1.45 5.31
N ARG A 159 13.13 -1.43 6.63
CA ARG A 159 11.93 -2.08 7.18
C ARG A 159 10.65 -1.47 6.61
N MET A 160 10.57 -0.14 6.51
CA MET A 160 9.43 0.53 5.91
C MET A 160 9.27 0.19 4.44
N ASN A 161 10.35 0.26 3.66
CA ASN A 161 10.30 -0.06 2.24
C ASN A 161 9.83 -1.51 2.02
N VAL A 162 10.32 -2.45 2.84
CA VAL A 162 9.80 -3.82 2.80
C VAL A 162 8.31 -3.83 3.12
N ALA A 163 7.87 -3.27 4.24
CA ALA A 163 6.45 -3.27 4.62
C ALA A 163 5.53 -2.70 3.52
N ALA A 164 5.94 -1.61 2.87
CA ALA A 164 5.15 -0.93 1.84
C ALA A 164 5.23 -1.58 0.44
N SER A 165 6.06 -2.61 0.23
CA SER A 165 6.30 -3.23 -1.10
C SER A 165 6.05 -4.73 -1.15
N ARG A 166 5.22 -5.27 -0.24
CA ARG A 166 4.93 -6.73 -0.18
C ARG A 166 3.51 -7.10 -0.59
N GLY A 167 2.62 -6.12 -0.76
CA GLY A 167 1.24 -6.34 -1.21
C GLY A 167 1.15 -6.24 -2.73
N ALA A 168 0.89 -7.36 -3.40
CA ALA A 168 0.81 -7.40 -4.86
C ALA A 168 -0.47 -6.74 -5.40
N ASN A 169 -1.59 -6.94 -4.71
CA ASN A 169 -2.91 -6.39 -5.08
C ASN A 169 -3.39 -5.32 -4.12
N GLN A 170 -3.03 -5.40 -2.83
CA GLN A 170 -3.54 -4.47 -1.84
C GLN A 170 -2.60 -4.25 -0.66
N LEU A 171 -2.54 -3.01 -0.20
CA LEU A 171 -1.82 -2.59 0.99
C LEU A 171 -2.76 -1.83 1.94
N TRP A 172 -2.95 -2.37 3.15
CA TRP A 172 -3.67 -1.72 4.23
C TRP A 172 -2.69 -1.21 5.30
N VAL A 173 -2.99 -0.05 5.88
CA VAL A 173 -2.27 0.48 7.05
C VAL A 173 -3.24 0.63 8.20
N VAL A 174 -3.00 -0.11 9.28
CA VAL A 174 -3.77 0.01 10.53
C VAL A 174 -2.95 0.81 11.52
N HIS A 175 -3.55 1.87 12.05
CA HIS A 175 -2.87 2.83 12.91
C HIS A 175 -3.79 3.36 14.00
N SER A 176 -3.21 3.73 15.15
CA SER A 176 -3.94 4.35 16.27
C SER A 176 -3.63 5.84 16.47
N ILE A 177 -2.77 6.39 15.61
CA ILE A 177 -2.23 7.75 15.71
C ILE A 177 -2.39 8.49 14.39
N GLN A 178 -2.66 9.80 14.45
CA GLN A 178 -2.81 10.60 13.25
C GLN A 178 -1.43 10.96 12.64
N PRO A 179 -1.32 11.11 11.30
CA PRO A 179 -0.07 11.51 10.65
C PRO A 179 0.58 12.76 11.24
N GLU A 180 -0.23 13.69 11.74
CA GLU A 180 0.18 14.98 12.30
C GLU A 180 0.89 14.86 13.65
N ASP A 181 0.67 13.76 14.39
CA ASP A 181 1.28 13.51 15.70
C ASP A 181 2.71 12.97 15.58
N PHE A 182 3.09 12.47 14.39
CA PHE A 182 4.44 11.98 14.15
C PHE A 182 5.45 13.12 13.98
N PRO A 183 6.75 12.86 14.25
CA PRO A 183 7.82 13.79 13.89
C PRO A 183 7.80 14.13 12.40
N SER A 184 8.30 15.32 12.07
CA SER A 184 8.44 15.75 10.67
C SER A 184 9.24 14.74 9.84
N GLN A 185 8.77 14.50 8.60
CA GLN A 185 9.34 13.55 7.64
C GLN A 185 9.38 12.07 8.11
N ASP A 186 8.57 11.72 9.12
CA ASP A 186 8.47 10.33 9.55
C ASP A 186 7.82 9.46 8.47
N PRO A 187 8.47 8.35 8.06
CA PRO A 187 7.95 7.49 7.01
C PRO A 187 6.58 6.89 7.31
N ARG A 188 6.22 6.73 8.60
CA ARG A 188 4.92 6.17 9.00
C ARG A 188 3.78 7.13 8.66
N ALA A 189 3.93 8.41 8.98
CA ALA A 189 2.95 9.44 8.65
C ALA A 189 2.77 9.60 7.14
N GLU A 190 3.87 9.53 6.39
CA GLU A 190 3.81 9.58 4.93
C GLU A 190 3.09 8.37 4.32
N LEU A 191 3.32 7.16 4.87
CA LEU A 191 2.65 5.95 4.42
C LEU A 191 1.13 6.01 4.70
N ILE A 192 0.73 6.48 5.89
CA ILE A 192 -0.69 6.68 6.21
C ILE A 192 -1.31 7.66 5.22
N ARG A 193 -0.69 8.83 4.99
CA ARG A 193 -1.20 9.83 4.03
C ARG A 193 -1.31 9.25 2.62
N HIS A 194 -0.31 8.50 2.18
CA HIS A 194 -0.31 7.82 0.89
C HIS A 194 -1.46 6.81 0.75
N CYS A 195 -1.81 6.10 1.83
CA CYS A 195 -2.86 5.08 1.80
C CYS A 195 -4.26 5.62 2.09
N ARG A 196 -4.40 6.77 2.77
CA ARG A 196 -5.68 7.46 3.01
C ARG A 196 -6.26 8.08 1.75
N GLU A 197 -5.37 8.60 0.92
CA GLU A 197 -5.70 9.26 -0.33
C GLU A 197 -5.10 8.42 -1.48
N PRO A 198 -5.74 7.30 -1.87
CA PRO A 198 -5.38 6.61 -3.12
C PRO A 198 -5.46 7.55 -4.34
N ALA A 199 -6.16 8.68 -4.18
CA ALA A 199 -6.26 9.81 -5.08
C ALA A 199 -4.93 10.59 -5.22
N ARG A 200 -3.93 9.98 -5.86
CA ARG A 200 -2.94 10.70 -6.68
C ARG A 200 -2.84 10.20 -8.11
N LEU A 201 -3.70 9.26 -8.49
CA LEU A 201 -3.98 9.02 -9.90
C LEU A 201 -4.94 10.06 -10.48
N ASP A 202 -5.78 10.69 -9.67
CA ASP A 202 -6.63 11.78 -10.12
C ASP A 202 -5.81 13.03 -10.46
N ASP A 203 -4.78 13.37 -9.68
CA ASP A 203 -3.86 14.48 -10.02
C ASP A 203 -3.04 14.21 -11.31
N MET A 204 -2.71 12.94 -11.58
CA MET A 204 -2.13 12.55 -12.89
C MET A 204 -3.14 12.61 -14.02
N SER A 205 -4.39 12.23 -13.76
CA SER A 205 -5.49 12.30 -14.72
C SER A 205 -5.81 13.75 -15.06
N ASP A 206 -5.91 14.63 -14.07
CA ASP A 206 -6.17 16.06 -14.22
C ASP A 206 -5.03 16.75 -14.99
N ARG A 207 -3.76 16.45 -14.67
CA ARG A 207 -2.60 16.95 -15.45
C ARG A 207 -2.58 16.45 -16.89
N LEU A 208 -3.10 15.27 -17.18
CA LEU A 208 -3.24 14.77 -18.56
C LEU A 208 -4.42 15.47 -19.26
N LEU A 209 -5.52 15.68 -18.57
CA LEU A 209 -6.72 16.38 -19.06
C LEU A 209 -6.49 17.88 -19.30
N ASP A 210 -5.59 18.51 -18.54
CA ASP A 210 -5.14 19.89 -18.72
C ASP A 210 -4.28 20.07 -19.97
N LYS A 211 -3.57 19.02 -20.39
CA LYS A 211 -2.76 19.02 -21.62
C LYS A 211 -3.57 18.67 -22.87
N CYS A 212 -4.80 18.19 -22.72
CA CYS A 212 -5.68 17.91 -23.84
C CYS A 212 -6.14 19.23 -24.48
N GLU A 213 -6.13 19.29 -25.80
CA GLU A 213 -6.52 20.50 -26.54
C GLU A 213 -8.00 20.46 -26.97
N SER A 214 -8.67 19.32 -26.80
CA SER A 214 -10.07 19.13 -27.15
C SER A 214 -10.86 18.28 -26.14
N GLU A 215 -12.18 18.49 -26.09
CA GLU A 215 -13.08 17.63 -25.29
C GLU A 215 -13.15 16.19 -25.81
N PHE A 216 -12.84 15.98 -27.09
CA PHE A 216 -12.70 14.63 -27.64
C PHE A 216 -11.49 13.91 -27.03
N GLU A 217 -10.31 14.54 -27.00
CA GLU A 217 -9.12 13.98 -26.33
C GLU A 217 -9.37 13.72 -24.85
N ARG A 218 -9.99 14.66 -24.14
CA ARG A 218 -10.34 14.49 -22.73
C ARG A 218 -11.18 13.24 -22.49
N ARG A 219 -12.18 13.02 -23.34
CA ARG A 219 -13.04 11.82 -23.27
C ARG A 219 -12.27 10.54 -23.59
N VAL A 220 -11.36 10.57 -24.56
CA VAL A 220 -10.50 9.43 -24.91
C VAL A 220 -9.53 9.10 -23.78
N VAL A 221 -8.87 10.11 -23.19
CA VAL A 221 -8.00 9.94 -22.01
C VAL A 221 -8.78 9.36 -20.84
N ARG A 222 -9.98 9.88 -20.53
CA ARG A 222 -10.84 9.29 -19.48
C ARG A 222 -11.17 7.82 -19.75
N ASP A 223 -11.51 7.45 -20.99
CA ASP A 223 -11.82 6.07 -21.36
C ASP A 223 -10.59 5.15 -21.27
N ILE A 224 -9.41 5.62 -21.69
CA ILE A 224 -8.13 4.91 -21.57
C ILE A 224 -7.79 4.67 -20.08
N LEU A 225 -7.91 5.70 -19.24
CA LEU A 225 -7.66 5.61 -17.81
C LEU A 225 -8.70 4.68 -17.13
N ALA A 226 -9.98 4.78 -17.51
CA ALA A 226 -11.04 3.90 -17.00
C ALA A 226 -10.79 2.43 -17.36
N ARG A 227 -10.15 2.16 -18.51
CA ARG A 227 -9.73 0.82 -18.95
C ARG A 227 -8.47 0.30 -18.27
N GLY A 228 -7.88 1.05 -17.34
CA GLY A 228 -6.75 0.61 -16.53
C GLY A 228 -5.37 0.99 -17.07
N PHE A 229 -5.28 1.63 -18.23
CA PHE A 229 -3.99 2.11 -18.74
C PHE A 229 -3.52 3.31 -17.90
N ARG A 230 -2.23 3.34 -17.53
CA ARG A 230 -1.65 4.38 -16.66
C ARG A 230 -0.48 5.13 -17.31
N HIS A 231 0.17 4.52 -18.31
CA HIS A 231 1.26 5.15 -19.06
C HIS A 231 0.71 5.86 -20.31
N VAL A 232 -0.05 6.92 -20.07
CA VAL A 232 -0.64 7.74 -21.12
C VAL A 232 0.15 9.04 -21.24
N ARG A 233 0.44 9.46 -22.47
CA ARG A 233 1.04 10.76 -22.76
C ARG A 233 0.13 11.52 -23.71
N VAL A 234 -0.06 12.80 -23.44
CA VAL A 234 -0.88 13.69 -24.27
C VAL A 234 0.07 14.70 -24.92
N GLN A 235 -0.17 15.02 -26.19
CA GLN A 235 0.60 15.99 -26.99
C GLN A 235 2.09 15.62 -27.11
N TRP A 236 2.35 14.38 -27.52
CA TRP A 236 3.71 13.84 -27.64
C TRP A 236 4.35 14.20 -28.98
N VAL A 237 5.53 14.81 -28.96
CA VAL A 237 6.26 15.24 -30.16
C VAL A 237 7.30 14.19 -30.56
N VAL A 238 7.29 13.76 -31.82
CA VAL A 238 8.30 12.86 -32.42
C VAL A 238 8.81 13.47 -33.72
N GLY A 239 10.05 13.97 -33.69
CA GLY A 239 10.64 14.67 -34.83
C GLY A 239 9.80 15.89 -35.20
N ASN A 240 9.28 15.91 -36.43
CA ASN A 240 8.42 16.98 -36.95
C ASN A 240 6.91 16.73 -36.75
N TYR A 241 6.54 15.61 -36.13
CA TYR A 241 5.14 15.21 -35.94
C TYR A 241 4.72 15.33 -34.47
N ARG A 242 3.43 15.56 -34.25
CA ARG A 242 2.80 15.57 -32.92
C ARG A 242 1.69 14.53 -32.90
N ILE A 243 1.67 13.72 -31.85
CA ILE A 243 0.68 12.68 -31.61
C ILE A 243 -0.16 13.12 -30.40
N ASP A 244 -1.47 13.19 -30.58
CA ASP A 244 -2.38 13.74 -29.57
C ASP A 244 -2.40 12.91 -28.29
N ILE A 245 -2.43 11.57 -28.41
CA ILE A 245 -2.41 10.63 -27.28
C ILE A 245 -1.54 9.43 -27.63
N VAL A 246 -0.65 9.02 -26.73
CA VAL A 246 0.16 7.80 -26.83
C VAL A 246 -0.08 6.97 -25.59
N VAL A 247 -0.33 5.67 -25.78
CA VAL A 247 -0.42 4.70 -24.69
C VAL A 247 0.79 3.76 -24.77
N GLU A 248 1.61 3.75 -23.71
CA GLU A 248 2.75 2.84 -23.60
C GLU A 248 2.27 1.53 -22.95
N GLY A 249 2.43 0.42 -23.67
CA GLY A 249 2.20 -0.93 -23.18
C GLY A 249 3.48 -1.60 -22.68
N PRO A 250 3.39 -2.83 -22.15
CA PRO A 250 4.56 -3.59 -21.71
C PRO A 250 5.58 -3.75 -22.85
N GLU A 251 6.87 -3.78 -22.49
CA GLU A 251 8.00 -3.96 -23.43
C GLU A 251 8.23 -2.80 -24.42
N GLY A 252 7.72 -1.60 -24.12
CA GLY A 252 7.95 -0.40 -24.93
C GLY A 252 7.12 -0.34 -26.22
N ARG A 253 6.09 -1.20 -26.34
CA ARG A 253 5.11 -1.11 -27.42
C ARG A 253 4.28 0.16 -27.23
N ARG A 254 4.16 0.98 -28.28
CA ARG A 254 3.36 2.20 -28.27
C ARG A 254 2.16 2.03 -29.19
N LEU A 255 0.98 2.37 -28.68
CA LEU A 255 -0.27 2.50 -29.44
C LEU A 255 -0.65 3.98 -29.55
#